data_AF-A0A832SAQ5-F1
#
_entry.id   AF-A0A832SAQ5-F1
#
_cell.length_a   1.000
_cell.length_b   1.000
_cell.length_c   1.000
_cell.angle_alpha   90.00
_cell.angle_beta   90.00
_cell.angle_gamma   90.00
#
_symmetry.space_group_name_H-M   'P 1'
#
loop_
_entity.id
_entity.type
_entity.pdbx_description
1 polymer ?
#
loop_
_entity_poly.entity_id
_entity_poly.type
_entity_poly.pdbx_seq_one_letter_code
_entity_poly.pdbx_strand_id
1 'polypeptide(L)' 'ISAEIVANSTVPVILAGGLTPENVRDAIQKVRPYAVDVHTGVKKDGVRNLEKTLAFARAARDALK' A
#
# COMPACT_ATOMS: atom_id res chain seq x y z
N ILE A 1 12.57 3.24 -10.02
CA ILE A 1 11.95 1.97 -10.45
C ILE A 1 10.43 1.94 -10.25
N SER A 2 9.84 1.68 -9.06
CA SER A 2 8.37 1.48 -8.97
C SER A 2 7.52 2.63 -9.49
N ALA A 3 7.90 3.88 -9.19
CA ALA A 3 7.22 5.06 -9.71
C ALA A 3 7.33 5.18 -11.25
N GLU A 4 8.48 4.80 -11.82
CA GLU A 4 8.68 4.81 -13.27
C GLU A 4 7.83 3.73 -13.96
N ILE A 5 7.67 2.55 -13.34
CA ILE A 5 6.79 1.51 -13.84
C ILE A 5 5.34 2.02 -13.88
N VAL A 6 4.87 2.67 -12.81
CA VAL A 6 3.52 3.25 -12.78
C VAL A 6 3.37 4.35 -13.84
N ALA A 7 4.34 5.25 -13.97
CA ALA A 7 4.29 6.36 -14.91
C ALA A 7 4.31 5.93 -16.38
N ASN A 8 4.91 4.78 -16.70
CA ASN A 8 5.02 4.27 -18.07
C ASN A 8 4.04 3.13 -18.39
N SER A 9 3.23 2.69 -17.42
CA SER A 9 2.23 1.65 -17.65
C SER A 9 0.98 2.23 -18.33
N THR A 10 0.56 1.60 -19.42
CA THR A 10 -0.70 1.93 -20.10
C THR A 10 -1.94 1.35 -19.41
N VAL A 11 -1.75 0.53 -18.37
CA VAL A 11 -2.81 -0.09 -17.58
C VAL A 11 -2.66 0.22 -16.08
N PRO A 12 -3.75 0.19 -15.29
CA PRO A 12 -3.68 0.41 -13.85
C PRO A 12 -2.72 -0.56 -13.14
N VAL A 13 -1.86 -0.03 -12.27
CA VAL A 13 -0.87 -0.81 -11.51
C VAL A 13 -1.27 -0.93 -10.04
N ILE A 14 -1.20 -2.14 -9.50
CA ILE A 14 -1.35 -2.42 -8.07
C ILE A 14 0.04 -2.55 -7.46
N LEU A 15 0.36 -1.70 -6.48
CA LEU A 15 1.63 -1.76 -5.75
C LEU A 15 1.52 -2.76 -4.60
N ALA A 16 2.43 -3.72 -4.53
CA ALA A 16 2.54 -4.70 -3.47
C ALA A 16 4.00 -4.80 -2.97
N GLY A 17 4.21 -5.61 -1.94
CA GLY A 17 5.55 -5.93 -1.41
C GLY A 17 5.98 -5.02 -0.26
N GLY A 18 6.11 -5.60 0.94
CA GLY A 18 6.63 -4.88 2.11
C GLY A 18 5.76 -3.73 2.64
N LEU A 19 4.54 -3.57 2.14
CA LEU A 19 3.64 -2.50 2.61
C LEU A 19 3.12 -2.80 4.03
N THR A 20 3.06 -1.76 4.84
CA THR A 20 2.65 -1.77 6.25
C THR A 20 1.79 -0.53 6.55
N PRO A 21 1.02 -0.51 7.66
CA PRO A 21 0.28 0.68 8.06
C PRO A 21 1.17 1.94 8.17
N GLU A 22 2.45 1.76 8.53
CA GLU A 22 3.39 2.85 8.77
C GLU A 22 3.96 3.45 7.48
N ASN A 23 4.06 2.67 6.39
CA ASN A 23 4.71 3.11 5.15
C ASN A 23 3.76 3.30 3.95
N VAL A 24 2.54 2.80 4.01
CA VAL A 24 1.64 2.75 2.83
C VAL A 24 1.28 4.15 2.32
N ARG A 25 1.16 5.14 3.23
CA ARG A 25 0.91 6.54 2.87
C ARG A 25 2.02 7.08 1.96
N ASP A 26 3.26 7.00 2.43
CA ASP A 26 4.44 7.48 1.69
C ASP A 26 4.61 6.73 0.37
N ALA A 27 4.38 5.42 0.38
CA ALA A 27 4.46 4.59 -0.82
C ALA A 27 3.45 5.07 -1.88
N ILE A 28 2.19 5.31 -1.49
CA ILE A 28 1.16 5.84 -2.41
C ILE A 28 1.54 7.24 -2.92
N GLN A 29 2.01 8.13 -2.05
CA GLN A 29 2.36 9.49 -2.44
C GLN A 29 3.51 9.55 -3.45
N LYS A 30 4.53 8.68 -3.26
CA LYS A 30 5.72 8.60 -4.12
C LYS A 30 5.47 7.83 -5.42
N VAL A 31 4.74 6.73 -5.36
CA VAL A 31 4.57 5.80 -6.50
C VAL A 31 3.31 6.08 -7.30
N ARG A 32 2.29 6.71 -6.70
CA ARG A 32 0.97 7.00 -7.29
C ARG A 32 0.30 5.81 -7.98
N PRO A 33 0.28 4.60 -7.37
CA PRO A 33 -0.35 3.43 -7.98
C PRO A 33 -1.87 3.58 -8.01
N TYR A 34 -2.54 2.77 -8.83
CA TYR A 34 -4.01 2.71 -8.85
C TYR A 34 -4.56 2.09 -7.56
N ALA A 35 -3.90 1.04 -7.05
CA ALA A 35 -4.26 0.40 -5.79
C ALA A 35 -3.02 -0.12 -5.06
N VAL A 36 -3.20 -0.56 -3.81
CA VAL A 36 -2.19 -1.22 -2.99
C VAL A 36 -2.68 -2.58 -2.51
N ASP A 37 -1.79 -3.57 -2.44
CA ASP A 37 -2.06 -4.89 -1.87
C ASP A 37 -1.15 -5.19 -0.67
N VAL A 38 -1.68 -5.86 0.35
CA VAL A 38 -0.96 -6.19 1.57
C VAL A 38 -1.28 -7.58 2.09
N HIS A 39 -0.22 -8.35 2.35
CA HIS A 39 -0.31 -9.67 2.98
C HIS A 39 0.29 -9.70 4.40
N THR A 40 1.62 -9.59 4.53
CA THR A 40 2.32 -9.77 5.81
C THR A 40 2.30 -8.54 6.71
N GLY A 41 2.30 -7.32 6.15
CA GLY A 41 2.35 -6.08 6.94
C GLY A 41 1.14 -5.82 7.84
N VAL A 42 0.04 -6.56 7.65
CA VAL A 42 -1.17 -6.49 8.50
C VAL A 42 -1.34 -7.70 9.44
N LYS A 43 -0.33 -8.56 9.54
CA LYS A 43 -0.35 -9.72 10.44
C LYS A 43 0.26 -9.39 11.82
N LYS A 44 -0.18 -10.14 12.83
CA LYS A 44 0.42 -10.24 14.16
C LYS A 44 0.51 -11.73 14.50
N ASP A 45 1.70 -12.19 14.89
CA ASP A 45 1.97 -13.61 15.20
C ASP A 45 1.52 -14.57 14.08
N GLY A 46 1.81 -14.19 12.82
CA GLY A 46 1.48 -14.98 11.63
C GLY A 46 0.00 -14.93 11.19
N VAL A 47 -0.89 -14.40 12.03
CA VAL A 47 -2.34 -14.33 11.77
C VAL A 47 -2.74 -12.92 11.37
N ARG A 48 -3.77 -12.78 10.52
CA ARG A 48 -4.31 -11.47 10.13
C ARG A 48 -4.81 -10.73 11.38
N ASN A 49 -4.36 -9.50 11.56
CA ASN A 49 -4.75 -8.66 12.69
C ASN A 49 -5.71 -7.55 12.22
N LEU A 50 -6.87 -7.46 12.87
CA LEU A 50 -7.93 -6.53 12.48
C LEU A 50 -7.49 -5.07 12.63
N GLU A 51 -6.85 -4.73 13.75
CA GLU A 51 -6.38 -3.37 14.04
C GLU A 51 -5.38 -2.88 12.98
N LYS A 52 -4.36 -3.69 12.67
CA LYS A 52 -3.39 -3.38 11.61
C LYS A 52 -4.05 -3.28 10.23
N THR A 53 -5.02 -4.14 9.93
CA THR A 53 -5.76 -4.09 8.66
C THR A 53 -6.53 -2.78 8.53
N LEU A 54 -7.21 -2.35 9.58
CA LEU A 54 -7.93 -1.07 9.62
C LEU A 54 -6.97 0.13 9.55
N ALA A 55 -5.85 0.08 10.26
CA ALA A 55 -4.83 1.12 10.23
C ALA A 55 -4.25 1.27 8.81
N PHE A 56 -3.93 0.17 8.13
CA PHE A 56 -3.48 0.15 6.75
C PHE A 56 -4.51 0.79 5.81
N ALA A 57 -5.78 0.36 5.89
CA ALA A 57 -6.84 0.88 5.04
C ALA A 57 -7.06 2.39 5.24
N ARG A 58 -6.99 2.87 6.49
CA ARG A 58 -7.10 4.31 6.81
C ARG A 58 -5.92 5.09 6.24
N ALA A 59 -4.68 4.66 6.53
CA ALA A 59 -3.48 5.32 6.03
C ALA A 59 -3.45 5.39 4.50
N ALA A 60 -3.88 4.33 3.82
CA ALA A 60 -3.99 4.30 2.36
C ALA A 60 -5.05 5.27 1.82
N ARG A 61 -6.25 5.29 2.43
CA ARG A 61 -7.35 6.19 2.02
C ARG A 61 -7.05 7.67 2.23
N ASP A 62 -6.26 7.99 3.24
CA ASP A 62 -5.91 9.36 3.59
C ASP A 62 -4.64 9.84 2.87
N ALA A 63 -4.00 9.02 2.02
CA ALA A 63 -2.69 9.33 1.45
C ALA A 63 -2.69 10.50 0.46
N LEU A 64 -3.83 10.74 -0.21
CA LEU A 64 -3.99 11.76 -1.25
C LEU A 64 -5.06 12.81 -0.93
N LYS A 65 -5.56 12.81 0.32
CA LYS A 65 -6.37 13.91 0.84
C LYS A 65 -5.46 15.08 1.18
#